data_AF-A0A0G0KDH9-F1
#
_entry.id   AF-A0A0G0KDH9-F1
#
_cell.length_a   1.000
_cell.length_b   1.000
_cell.length_c   1.000
_cell.angle_alpha   90.00
_cell.angle_beta   90.00
_cell.angle_gamma   90.00
#
_symmetry.space_group_name_H-M   'P 1'
#
loop_
_entity.id
_entity.type
_entity.pdbx_description
1 polymer ?
#
loop_
_entity_poly.entity_id
_entity_poly.type
_entity_poly.pdbx_seq_one_letter_code
_entity_poly.pdbx_strand_id
1 'polypeptide(L)' 'MYEVFHLTKGKAVFTVKGADQVVEKDDTVIFKPNEPHKQTNPFKEACEWFYLGLATDR' A
#
# COMPACT_ATOMS: atom_id res chain seq x y z
N MET A 1 8.73 11.90 2.23
CA MET A 1 8.48 11.19 0.97
C MET A 1 7.07 10.61 1.04
N TYR A 2 6.28 10.76 -0.02
CA TYR A 2 5.03 10.00 -0.15
C TYR A 2 5.36 8.60 -0.62
N GLU A 3 4.56 7.63 -0.21
CA GLU A 3 4.70 6.25 -0.63
C GLU A 3 3.44 5.85 -1.40
N VAL A 4 3.63 5.37 -2.63
CA VAL A 4 2.54 4.99 -3.54
C VAL A 4 2.65 3.51 -3.84
N PHE A 5 1.58 2.78 -3.56
CA PHE A 5 1.42 1.36 -3.87
C PHE A 5 0.32 1.20 -4.92
N HIS A 6 0.60 0.52 -6.02
CA HIS A 6 -0.40 0.18 -7.04
C HIS A 6 -0.42 -1.33 -7.24
N LEU A 7 -1.52 -1.99 -6.88
CA LEU A 7 -1.63 -3.45 -6.96
C LEU A 7 -1.89 -3.90 -8.39
N THR A 8 -1.05 -4.79 -8.90
CA THR A 8 -1.19 -5.34 -10.26
C THR A 8 -1.84 -6.72 -10.25
N LYS A 9 -1.83 -7.39 -9.09
CA LYS A 9 -2.30 -8.76 -8.91
C LYS A 9 -2.61 -9.08 -7.45
N GLY A 10 -3.64 -9.89 -7.25
CA GLY A 10 -4.01 -10.42 -5.94
C GLY A 10 -4.62 -9.34 -5.04
N LYS A 11 -4.49 -9.56 -3.72
CA LYS A 11 -5.01 -8.67 -2.68
C LYS A 11 -4.07 -8.65 -1.49
N ALA A 12 -4.11 -7.56 -0.74
CA ALA A 12 -3.31 -7.35 0.46
C ALA A 12 -4.10 -6.58 1.51
N VAL A 13 -3.60 -6.60 2.75
CA VAL A 13 -4.12 -5.79 3.85
C VAL A 13 -3.14 -4.67 4.14
N PHE A 14 -3.63 -3.44 4.11
CA PHE A 14 -2.93 -2.25 4.53
C PHE A 14 -3.56 -1.71 5.82
N THR A 15 -2.79 -1.68 6.89
CA THR A 15 -3.18 -1.12 8.18
C THR A 15 -2.73 0.34 8.23
N VAL A 16 -3.67 1.26 8.40
CA VAL A 16 -3.42 2.71 8.45
C VAL A 16 -4.08 3.26 9.71
N LYS A 17 -3.29 3.86 10.61
CA LYS A 17 -3.80 4.38 11.90
C LYS A 17 -4.60 3.33 12.70
N GLY A 18 -4.21 2.06 12.60
CA GLY A 18 -4.86 0.94 13.29
C GLY A 18 -6.11 0.38 12.61
N ALA A 19 -6.53 0.92 11.46
CA ALA A 19 -7.62 0.38 10.66
C ALA A 19 -7.07 -0.43 9.49
N ASP A 20 -7.54 -1.66 9.36
CA ASP A 20 -7.19 -2.54 8.24
C ASP A 20 -8.08 -2.24 7.03
N GLN A 21 -7.45 -2.15 5.87
CA GLN A 21 -8.11 -2.06 4.58
C GLN A 21 -7.62 -3.18 3.67
N VAL A 22 -8.55 -3.92 3.08
CA VAL A 22 -8.24 -4.86 2.01
C VAL A 22 -8.17 -4.06 0.72
N VAL A 23 -7.06 -4.20 0.02
CA VAL A 23 -6.87 -3.62 -1.32
C VAL A 23 -6.65 -4.76 -2.30
N GLU A 24 -7.16 -4.58 -3.51
CA GLU A 24 -7.15 -5.57 -4.56
C GLU A 24 -6.51 -5.03 -5.85
N LYS A 25 -6.50 -5.87 -6.87
CA LYS A 25 -5.95 -5.50 -8.18
C LYS A 25 -6.56 -4.19 -8.67
N ASP A 26 -5.70 -3.34 -9.23
CA ASP A 26 -5.97 -2.01 -9.77
C ASP A 26 -6.23 -0.91 -8.71
N ASP A 27 -6.24 -1.26 -7.42
CA ASP A 27 -6.26 -0.27 -6.34
C ASP A 27 -4.92 0.47 -6.23
N THR A 28 -5.01 1.75 -5.81
CA THR A 28 -3.86 2.59 -5.51
C THR A 28 -3.96 3.14 -4.10
N VAL A 29 -2.93 2.91 -3.30
CA VAL A 29 -2.80 3.41 -1.92
C VAL A 29 -1.69 4.45 -1.88
N ILE A 30 -1.97 5.59 -1.25
CA ILE A 30 -1.01 6.70 -1.11
C ILE A 30 -0.87 7.03 0.36
N PHE A 31 0.36 6.94 0.88
CA PHE A 31 0.71 7.38 2.23
C PHE A 31 1.41 8.72 2.21
N LYS A 32 1.02 9.57 3.16
CA LYS A 32 1.69 10.85 3.39
C LYS A 32 3.05 10.62 4.04
N PRO A 33 3.99 11.58 3.91
CA PRO A 33 5.23 11.55 4.66
C PRO A 33 4.99 11.31 6.15
N ASN A 34 5.70 10.32 6.71
CA ASN A 34 5.63 9.93 8.12
C ASN A 34 4.26 9.42 8.59
N GLU A 35 3.35 9.03 7.69
CA GLU A 35 2.08 8.40 8.07
C GLU A 35 2.34 6.93 8.48
N PRO A 36 2.10 6.53 9.74
CA PRO A 36 2.36 5.16 10.16
C PRO A 36 1.42 4.18 9.46
N HIS A 37 2.00 3.19 8.79
CA HIS A 37 1.27 2.16 8.08
C HIS A 37 2.03 0.83 8.10
N LYS A 38 1.31 -0.24 7.78
CA LYS A 38 1.85 -1.60 7.60
C LYS A 38 1.11 -2.27 6.46
N GLN A 39 1.81 -3.08 5.68
CA GLN A 39 1.28 -3.90 4.61
C GLN A 39 1.59 -5.37 4.88
N THR A 40 0.62 -6.24 4.60
CA THR A 40 0.78 -7.69 4.72
C THR A 40 -0.09 -8.40 3.69
N ASN A 41 0.37 -9.56 3.20
CA ASN A 41 -0.46 -10.45 2.41
C ASN A 41 -0.83 -11.68 3.27
N PRO A 42 -2.00 -11.71 3.92
CA PRO A 42 -2.47 -12.86 4.69
C PRO A 42 -3.17 -13.92 3.81
N PHE A 43 -3.23 -13.73 2.49
CA PHE A 43 -3.95 -14.59 1.57
C PHE A 43 -3.05 -15.67 0.97
N LYS A 44 -3.67 -16.70 0.37
CA LYS A 44 -2.93 -17.84 -0.22
C LYS A 44 -2.34 -17.48 -1.58
N GLU A 45 -2.97 -16.54 -2.27
CA GLU A 45 -2.57 -16.09 -3.59
C GLU A 45 -1.40 -15.09 -3.52
N ALA A 46 -0.51 -15.17 -4.50
CA ALA A 46 0.55 -14.18 -4.65
C ALA A 46 -0.05 -12.78 -4.90
N CYS A 47 0.51 -11.78 -4.22
CA CYS A 47 0.18 -10.37 -4.42
C CYS A 47 1.41 -9.66 -4.99
N GLU A 48 1.18 -8.85 -6.02
CA GLU A 48 2.21 -8.05 -6.69
C GLU A 48 1.73 -6.60 -6.75
N TRP A 49 2.65 -5.67 -6.49
CA TRP A 49 2.38 -4.23 -6.58
C TRP A 49 3.62 -3.48 -7.04
N PHE A 50 3.40 -2.32 -7.67
CA PHE A 50 4.44 -1.31 -7.80
C PHE A 50 4.53 -0.49 -6.53
N TYR A 51 5.75 -0.17 -6.12
CA TYR A 51 6.04 0.74 -5.01
C TYR A 51 6.89 1.90 -5.52
N LEU A 52 6.39 3.12 -5.33
CA LEU A 52 7.09 4.34 -5.72
C LEU A 52 7.18 5.30 -4.52
N GLY A 53 8.40 5.78 -4.27
CA GLY A 53 8.65 6.89 -3.37
C GLY A 53 8.60 8.21 -4.14
N LEU A 54 7.68 9.10 -3.79
CA LEU A 54 7.64 10.47 -4.33
C LEU A 54 8.28 11.43 -3.34
N ALA A 55 9.51 11.85 -3.66
CA ALA A 55 10.17 12.93 -2.95
C ALA A 55 9.45 14.26 -3.26
N THR A 56 9.25 15.07 -2.24
CA THR A 56 8.74 16.44 -2.36
C THR A 56 9.76 17.37 -1.75
N ASP A 57 10.01 18.48 -2.41
CA ASP A 57 11.03 19.51 -2.12
C ASP A 57 10.64 20.48 -1.00
N ARG A 58 9.81 20.05 -0.04
CA ARG A 58 9.38 20.93 1.07
C ARG A 58 10.54 21.55 1.83
#